data_AF-A0A351A2Y9-F1
#
_entry.id   AF-A0A351A2Y9-F1
#
_cell.length_a   1.000
_cell.length_b   1.000
_cell.length_c   1.000
_cell.angle_alpha   90.00
_cell.angle_beta   90.00
_cell.angle_gamma   90.00
#
_symmetry.space_group_name_H-M   'P 1'
#
loop_
_entity.id
_entity.type
_entity.pdbx_description
1 polymer ?
#
loop_
_entity_poly.entity_id
_entity_poly.type
_entity_poly.pdbx_seq_one_letter_code
_entity_poly.pdbx_strand_id
1 'polypeptide(L)' 'MEKIKLVLVGNGMAGVRTLEELLKLAPELYDVTVFGAEPQGNYNRILLSPVLAGE' A
#
# COMPACT_ATOMS: atom_id res chain seq x y z
N MET A 1 -21.97 2.07 11.51
CA MET A 1 -21.11 1.10 12.22
C MET A 1 -19.74 1.73 12.36
N GLU A 2 -19.05 1.52 13.49
CA GLU A 2 -17.67 1.94 13.63
C GLU A 2 -16.78 1.02 12.76
N LYS A 3 -15.84 1.61 12.00
CA LYS A 3 -14.93 0.85 11.14
C LYS A 3 -13.89 0.12 12.00
N ILE A 4 -13.50 -1.07 11.59
CA ILE A 4 -12.44 -1.85 12.26
C ILE A 4 -11.09 -1.20 11.96
N LYS A 5 -10.30 -0.90 12.98
CA LYS A 5 -8.95 -0.36 12.78
C LYS A 5 -8.03 -1.44 12.19
N LEU A 6 -7.44 -1.15 11.04
CA LEU A 6 -6.47 -2.01 10.36
C LEU A 6 -5.14 -1.27 10.23
N VAL A 7 -4.08 -1.88 10.73
CA VAL A 7 -2.72 -1.33 10.61
C VAL A 7 -1.90 -2.18 9.66
N LEU A 8 -1.38 -1.57 8.60
CA LEU A 8 -0.38 -2.16 7.72
C LEU A 8 1.01 -1.64 8.08
N VAL A 9 1.94 -2.53 8.39
CA VAL A 9 3.35 -2.19 8.62
C VAL A 9 4.14 -2.53 7.36
N GLY A 10 4.64 -1.50 6.68
CA GLY A 10 5.34 -1.57 5.41
C GLY A 10 4.48 -1.08 4.25
N ASN A 11 4.94 -0.02 3.58
CA ASN A 11 4.30 0.55 2.38
C ASN A 11 4.84 -0.09 1.07
N GLY A 12 5.01 -1.41 1.09
CA GLY A 12 5.53 -2.18 -0.03
C GLY A 12 4.44 -2.62 -1.00
N MET A 13 4.84 -3.07 -2.19
CA MET A 13 3.91 -3.49 -3.25
C MET A 13 2.93 -4.58 -2.79
N ALA A 14 3.38 -5.57 -2.01
CA ALA A 14 2.52 -6.62 -1.50
C ALA A 14 1.45 -6.09 -0.53
N GLY A 15 1.84 -5.27 0.44
CA GLY A 15 0.92 -4.73 1.44
C GLY A 15 -0.15 -3.82 0.82
N VAL A 16 0.25 -2.93 -0.09
CA VAL A 16 -0.70 -2.08 -0.81
C VAL A 16 -1.62 -2.92 -1.70
N ARG A 17 -1.10 -3.94 -2.39
CA ARG A 17 -1.93 -4.83 -3.22
C ARG A 17 -2.98 -5.55 -2.39
N THR A 18 -2.64 -5.97 -1.17
CA THR A 18 -3.61 -6.54 -0.23
C THR A 18 -4.70 -5.55 0.14
N LEU A 19 -4.35 -4.29 0.45
CA LEU A 19 -5.34 -3.26 0.76
C LEU A 19 -6.26 -2.95 -0.43
N GLU A 20 -5.72 -2.90 -1.65
CA GLU A 20 -6.54 -2.70 -2.86
C GLU A 20 -7.63 -3.78 -2.99
N GLU A 21 -7.26 -5.05 -2.84
CA GLU A 21 -8.23 -6.14 -2.94
C GLU A 21 -9.19 -6.17 -1.74
N LEU A 22 -8.70 -5.84 -0.54
CA LEU A 22 -9.55 -5.75 0.65
C LEU A 22 -10.62 -4.65 0.50
N LEU A 23 -10.25 -3.48 -0.02
CA LEU A 23 -11.17 -2.36 -0.23
C LEU A 23 -12.19 -2.65 -1.35
N LYS A 24 -11.84 -3.48 -2.34
CA LYS A 24 -12.82 -3.97 -3.33
C LYS A 24 -13.87 -4.87 -2.70
N LEU A 25 -13.45 -5.75 -1.77
CA LEU A 25 -14.34 -6.70 -1.11
C LEU A 25 -15.18 -6.06 0.01
N ALA A 26 -14.60 -5.10 0.73
CA ALA A 26 -15.20 -4.52 1.93
C ALA A 26 -14.82 -3.02 2.08
N PRO A 27 -15.34 -2.14 1.23
CA PRO A 27 -14.92 -0.73 1.14
C PRO A 27 -15.14 0.08 2.43
N GLU A 28 -16.15 -0.28 3.22
CA GLU A 28 -16.56 0.47 4.42
C GLU A 28 -16.23 -0.25 5.73
N LEU A 29 -15.52 -1.38 5.69
CA LEU A 29 -15.28 -2.21 6.88
C LEU A 29 -14.10 -1.71 7.72
N TYR A 30 -13.07 -1.13 7.09
CA TYR A 30 -11.80 -0.84 7.74
C TYR A 30 -11.45 0.65 7.75
N ASP A 31 -10.92 1.10 8.89
CA ASP A 31 -10.19 2.36 9.03
C ASP A 31 -8.69 2.03 8.98
N VAL A 32 -8.04 2.38 7.87
CA VAL A 32 -6.71 1.86 7.53
C VAL A 32 -5.63 2.88 7.85
N THR A 33 -4.62 2.46 8.61
CA THR A 33 -3.37 3.23 8.82
C THR A 33 -2.19 2.44 8.27
N VAL A 34 -1.34 3.08 7.47
CA VAL A 34 -0.13 2.47 6.91
C VAL A 34 1.10 3.13 7.52
N PHE A 35 1.98 2.33 8.11
CA PHE A 35 3.30 2.77 8.57
C PHE A 35 4.35 2.38 7.53
N GLY A 36 5.12 3.37 7.06
CA GLY A 36 6.27 3.16 6.19
C GLY A 36 7.51 3.81 6.78
N ALA A 37 8.68 3.20 6.58
CA ALA A 37 9.96 3.82 6.91
C ALA A 37 10.41 4.84 5.84
N GLU A 38 9.85 4.73 4.65
CA GLU A 38 10.16 5.60 3.52
C GLU A 38 9.21 6.81 3.50
N PRO A 39 9.71 8.02 3.18
CA PRO A 39 8.88 9.22 3.15
C PRO A 39 7.96 9.29 1.92
N GLN A 40 8.23 8.47 0.89
CA GLN A 40 7.41 8.40 -0.32
C GLN A 40 6.28 7.38 -0.21
N GLY A 41 5.22 7.58 -1.00
CA GLY A 41 4.16 6.60 -1.20
C GLY A 41 4.67 5.30 -1.86
N ASN A 42 3.83 4.27 -1.94
CA ASN A 42 4.21 3.03 -2.61
C ASN A 42 4.52 3.30 -4.09
N TYR A 43 5.59 2.70 -4.59
CA TYR A 43 6.03 2.81 -5.95
C TYR A 43 6.48 1.45 -6.48
N ASN A 44 6.46 1.30 -7.80
CA ASN A 44 6.88 0.06 -8.43
C ASN A 44 8.41 -0.02 -8.48
N ARG A 45 8.99 -0.77 -7.54
CA ARG A 45 10.45 -0.99 -7.45
C ARG A 45 11.02 -1.73 -8.66
N ILE A 46 10.21 -2.50 -9.39
CA ILE A 46 10.64 -3.20 -10.60
C ILE A 46 10.93 -2.18 -11.72
N LEU A 47 10.10 -1.14 -11.83
CA LEU A 47 10.27 -0.08 -12.82
C LEU A 47 11.38 0.91 -12.46
N LEU A 48 12.01 0.78 -11.29
CA LEU A 48 13.12 1.64 -10.93
C LEU A 48 14.38 1.33 -11.76
N SER A 49 14.58 0.07 -12.16
CA SER A 49 15.78 -0.31 -12.94
C SER A 49 15.85 0.41 -14.29
N PRO A 50 14.80 0.42 -15.14
CA PRO A 50 14.79 1.22 -16.36
C PRO A 50 14.99 2.72 -16.11
N VAL A 51 14.33 3.28 -15.09
CA VAL A 51 14.46 4.71 -14.73
C VAL A 51 15.89 5.08 -14.36
N LEU A 52 16.58 4.23 -13.60
CA LEU A 52 17.98 4.44 -13.23
C LEU A 52 18.94 4.19 -14.41
N ALA A 53 18.55 3.34 -15.36
CA ALA A 53 19.30 3.09 -16.60
C ALA A 53 19.11 4.19 -17.64
N GLY A 54 18.10 5.06 -17.49
CA GLY A 54 17.78 6.14 -18.42
C GLY A 54 17.00 5.70 -19.67
N GLU A 55 16.26 4.59 -19.57
CA GLU A 55 15.32 4.12 -20.61
C GLU A 55 14.00 4.91 -20.63
#